data_AF-A0A511B6F4-F1
#
_entry.id   AF-A0A511B6F4-F1
#
_cell.length_a   1.000
_cell.length_b   1.000
_cell.length_c   1.000
_cell.angle_alpha   90.00
_cell.angle_beta   90.00
_cell.angle_gamma   90.00
#
_symmetry.space_group_name_H-M   'P 1'
#
loop_
_entity.id
_entity.type
_entity.pdbx_description
1 polymer ?
#
loop_
_entity_poly.entity_id
_entity_poly.type
_entity_poly.pdbx_seq_one_letter_code
_entity_poly.pdbx_strand_id
1 'polypeptide(L)'
;MSEAMGKPIPPREPDGQFACFQTWVNKAASWIGGTNSACWDAQGRRCRIGADFMRADKEGTFPVSYWYGEGDQTPAEQRKSRRTVERRRRSGWL
;
A
#
# COMPACT_ATOMS: atom_id res chain seq x y z
N MET A 1 -12.10 -25.00 3.14
CA MET A 1 -10.86 -24.61 3.83
C MET A 1 -10.08 -23.79 2.79
N SER A 2 -9.89 -22.47 2.81
CA SER A 2 -10.07 -21.40 3.80
C SER A 2 -10.02 -20.08 3.01
N GLU A 3 -11.15 -19.52 2.60
CA GLU A 3 -11.20 -18.41 1.61
C GLU A 3 -11.81 -17.13 2.19
N ALA A 4 -11.47 -16.84 3.45
CA ALA A 4 -11.84 -15.60 4.14
C ALA A 4 -10.63 -14.84 4.71
N MET A 5 -9.40 -15.22 4.33
CA MET A 5 -8.19 -14.49 4.72
C MET A 5 -7.81 -13.59 3.54
N GLY A 6 -7.98 -12.28 3.69
CA GLY A 6 -7.50 -11.31 2.71
C GLY A 6 -6.04 -11.54 2.34
N LYS A 7 -5.61 -11.03 1.17
CA LYS A 7 -4.26 -11.24 0.64
C LYS A 7 -3.19 -11.09 1.74
N PRO A 8 -2.30 -12.10 1.93
CA PRO A 8 -1.30 -12.07 2.98
C PRO A 8 -0.27 -10.97 2.71
N ILE A 9 0.45 -10.57 3.77
CA ILE A 9 1.58 -9.64 3.62
C ILE A 9 2.61 -10.28 2.68
N PRO A 10 3.09 -9.57 1.66
CA PRO A 10 4.10 -10.09 0.74
C PRO A 10 5.37 -10.51 1.51
N PRO A 11 6.01 -11.64 1.14
CA PRO A 11 7.18 -12.17 1.85
C PRO A 11 8.48 -11.38 1.59
N ARG A 12 8.38 -10.20 0.99
CA ARG A 12 9.50 -9.30 0.66
C ARG A 12 9.43 -8.04 1.51
N GLU A 13 10.54 -7.33 1.64
CA GLU A 13 10.57 -6.05 2.34
C GLU A 13 9.57 -5.04 1.72
N PRO A 14 8.93 -4.20 2.57
CA PRO A 14 8.05 -3.15 2.10
C PRO A 14 8.80 -2.14 1.25
N ASP A 15 8.15 -1.62 0.21
CA ASP A 15 8.73 -0.55 -0.62
C ASP A 15 8.77 0.80 0.14
N GLY A 16 8.00 0.91 1.22
CA GLY A 16 8.07 2.02 2.17
C GLY A 16 6.97 1.94 3.22
N GLN A 17 6.87 2.98 4.05
CA GLN A 17 5.86 3.05 5.11
C GLN A 17 5.38 4.48 5.37
N PHE A 18 4.15 4.60 5.88
CA PHE A 18 3.62 5.83 6.45
C PHE A 18 3.79 5.78 7.97
N ALA A 19 4.38 6.82 8.56
CA ALA A 19 4.61 6.89 10.00
C ALA A 19 3.34 7.25 10.79
N CYS A 20 2.42 8.01 10.21
CA CYS A 20 1.15 8.38 10.82
C CYS A 20 0.09 8.70 9.75
N PHE A 21 -1.16 8.88 10.19
CA PHE A 21 -2.28 9.23 9.30
C PHE A 21 -2.04 10.51 8.51
N GLN A 22 -1.50 11.55 9.14
CA GLN A 22 -1.25 12.83 8.47
C GLN A 22 -0.22 12.70 7.33
N THR A 23 0.82 11.88 7.51
CA THR A 23 1.78 11.58 6.44
C THR A 23 1.09 10.89 5.27
N TRP A 24 0.20 9.94 5.54
CA TRP A 24 -0.59 9.28 4.50
C TRP A 24 -1.48 10.29 3.74
N VAL A 25 -2.28 11.11 4.44
CA VAL A 25 -3.14 12.13 3.82
C VAL A 25 -2.33 13.05 2.89
N ASN A 26 -1.15 13.49 3.34
CA ASN A 26 -0.35 14.47 2.60
C ASN A 26 0.48 13.86 1.46
N LYS A 27 0.91 12.60 1.58
CA LYS A 27 1.93 12.01 0.68
C LYS A 27 1.43 10.81 -0.12
N ALA A 28 0.30 10.19 0.20
CA ALA A 28 -0.15 8.97 -0.46
C ALA A 28 -0.29 9.13 -1.98
N ALA A 29 -0.89 10.23 -2.44
CA ALA A 29 -1.03 10.50 -3.88
C ALA A 29 0.32 10.56 -4.61
N SER A 30 1.36 11.06 -3.94
CA SER A 30 2.72 11.12 -4.50
C SER A 30 3.42 9.76 -4.42
N TRP A 31 3.45 9.15 -3.24
CA TRP A 31 4.24 7.96 -2.94
C TRP A 31 3.66 6.68 -3.55
N ILE A 32 2.34 6.52 -3.50
CA ILE A 32 1.64 5.29 -3.91
C ILE A 32 0.54 5.52 -4.97
N GLY A 33 0.34 6.76 -5.41
CA GLY A 33 -0.63 7.07 -6.46
C GLY A 33 -0.27 6.40 -7.79
N GLY A 34 -1.22 5.65 -8.36
CA GLY A 34 -1.06 4.99 -9.66
C GLY A 34 -0.12 3.78 -9.67
N THR A 35 0.37 3.33 -8.52
CA THR A 35 1.32 2.20 -8.41
C THR A 35 0.68 0.89 -7.98
N ASN A 36 -0.66 0.84 -7.85
CA ASN A 36 -1.40 -0.31 -7.33
C ASN A 36 -0.80 -0.82 -6.01
N SER A 37 -0.56 0.08 -5.05
CA SER A 37 0.07 -0.31 -3.79
C SER A 37 -0.92 -0.99 -2.85
N ALA A 38 -0.44 -1.97 -2.10
CA ALA A 38 -1.15 -2.60 -1.02
C ALA A 38 -0.55 -2.16 0.32
N CYS A 39 -1.39 -1.79 1.28
CA CYS A 39 -0.95 -1.32 2.60
C CYS A 39 -1.41 -2.27 3.72
N TRP A 40 -0.55 -2.45 4.73
CA TRP A 40 -0.83 -3.20 5.95
C TRP A 40 -0.34 -2.43 7.18
N ASP A 41 -1.13 -2.44 8.24
CA ASP A 41 -0.74 -1.88 9.54
C ASP A 41 0.22 -2.80 10.31
N ALA A 42 0.76 -2.33 11.44
CA ALA A 42 1.67 -3.10 12.27
C ALA A 42 1.04 -4.36 12.90
N GLN A 43 -0.29 -4.46 12.90
CA GLN A 43 -1.03 -5.66 13.32
C GLN A 43 -1.27 -6.63 12.16
N GLY A 44 -0.80 -6.31 10.95
CA GLY A 44 -0.95 -7.14 9.76
C GLY A 44 -2.34 -7.08 9.12
N ARG A 45 -3.13 -6.05 9.41
CA ARG A 45 -4.46 -5.85 8.82
C ARG A 45 -4.36 -4.98 7.57
N ARG A 46 -5.22 -5.26 6.58
CA ARG A 46 -5.27 -4.49 5.33
C ARG A 46 -5.79 -3.07 5.58
N CYS A 47 -5.09 -2.09 5.01
CA CYS A 47 -5.56 -0.71 4.90
C CYS A 47 -5.85 -0.38 3.44
N ARG A 48 -7.14 -0.30 3.06
CA ARG A 48 -7.57 -0.05 1.67
C ARG A 48 -8.02 1.38 1.45
N ILE A 49 -8.71 1.94 2.44
CA ILE A 49 -9.36 3.25 2.36
C ILE A 49 -8.99 4.12 3.55
N GLY A 50 -9.25 5.42 3.46
CA GLY A 50 -8.94 6.37 4.53
C GLY A 50 -9.53 5.98 5.89
N ALA A 51 -10.69 5.31 5.93
CA ALA A 51 -11.27 4.82 7.17
C ALA A 51 -10.39 3.76 7.86
N ASP A 52 -9.71 2.89 7.11
CA ASP A 52 -8.78 1.90 7.69
C ASP A 52 -7.52 2.57 8.23
N PHE A 53 -7.00 3.57 7.53
CA PHE A 53 -5.86 4.35 8.00
C PHE A 53 -6.22 5.16 9.25
N MET A 54 -7.45 5.70 9.32
CA MET A 54 -7.96 6.36 10.52
C MET A 54 -8.17 5.38 11.67
N ARG A 55 -8.62 4.15 11.39
CA ARG A 55 -8.66 3.06 12.39
C ARG A 55 -7.27 2.80 12.95
N ALA A 56 -6.27 2.64 12.08
CA ALA A 56 -4.89 2.41 12.50
C ALA A 56 -4.33 3.55 13.35
N ASP A 57 -4.75 4.79 13.09
CA ASP A 57 -4.35 5.98 13.85
C ASP A 57 -4.94 5.95 15.26
N LYS A 58 -6.27 5.72 15.34
CA LYS A 58 -7.00 5.65 16.61
C LYS A 58 -6.55 4.50 17.49
N GLU A 59 -6.19 3.37 16.89
CA GLU A 59 -5.73 2.18 17.60
C GLU A 59 -4.20 2.16 17.83
N GLY A 60 -3.46 3.16 17.33
CA GLY A 60 -2.01 3.25 17.51
C GLY A 60 -1.23 2.15 16.78
N THR A 61 -1.74 1.65 15.66
CA THR A 61 -1.15 0.52 14.91
C THR A 61 -0.29 0.95 13.73
N PHE A 62 0.13 2.21 13.71
CA PHE A 62 1.18 2.69 12.81
C PHE A 62 2.56 2.16 13.24
N PRO A 63 3.54 2.01 12.32
CA PRO A 63 3.52 2.45 10.93
C PRO A 63 2.67 1.54 10.01
N VAL A 64 2.18 2.11 8.90
CA VAL A 64 1.51 1.35 7.83
C VAL A 64 2.48 1.16 6.66
N SER A 65 2.90 -0.08 6.44
CA SER A 65 3.82 -0.45 5.36
C SER A 65 3.07 -0.66 4.04
N TYR A 66 3.72 -0.35 2.91
CA TYR A 66 3.14 -0.52 1.59
C TYR A 66 4.06 -1.26 0.61
N TRP A 67 3.43 -1.98 -0.31
CA TRP A 67 4.07 -2.74 -1.38
C TRP A 67 3.50 -2.36 -2.73
N TYR A 68 4.34 -1.93 -3.66
CA TYR A 68 3.95 -1.60 -5.04
C TYR A 68 3.47 -2.82 -5.81
N GLY A 69 2.44 -2.64 -6.64
CA GLY A 69 1.89 -3.68 -7.51
C GLY A 69 1.04 -4.74 -6.81
N GLU A 70 0.98 -4.73 -5.48
CA GLU A 70 0.30 -5.77 -4.68
C GLU A 70 -1.17 -5.45 -4.37
N GLY A 71 -1.68 -4.31 -4.82
CA GLY A 71 -3.05 -3.84 -4.58
C GLY A 71 -4.12 -4.67 -5.29
N ASP A 72 -5.38 -4.38 -4.94
CA ASP A 72 -6.53 -5.22 -5.29
C ASP A 72 -7.11 -4.91 -6.70
N GLN A 73 -6.38 -4.19 -7.56
CA GLN A 73 -6.80 -3.84 -8.92
C GLN A 73 -6.96 -5.05 -9.84
N THR A 74 -7.88 -4.96 -10.79
CA THR A 74 -8.09 -5.98 -11.84
C THR A 74 -6.85 -6.11 -12.75
N PRO A 75 -6.65 -7.26 -13.43
CA PRO A 75 -5.49 -7.45 -14.33
C PRO A 75 -5.34 -6.37 -15.42
N ALA A 76 -6.45 -5.78 -15.88
CA ALA A 76 -6.43 -4.69 -16.86
C ALA A 76 -5.88 -3.38 -16.27
N GLU A 77 -6.23 -3.06 -15.03
CA GLU A 77 -5.75 -1.89 -14.28
C GLU A 77 -4.28 -2.07 -13.86
N GLN A 78 -3.87 -3.31 -13.55
CA GLN A 78 -2.48 -3.67 -13.23
C GLN A 78 -1.49 -3.35 -14.35
N ARG A 79 -1.88 -3.42 -15.63
CA ARG A 79 -0.98 -3.06 -16.75
C ARG A 79 -0.55 -1.58 -16.70
N LYS A 80 -1.44 -0.68 -16.30
CA LYS A 80 -1.15 0.76 -16.19
C LYS A 80 -0.26 1.05 -14.97
N SER A 81 -0.51 0.37 -13.86
CA SER A 81 0.28 0.55 -12.64
C SER A 81 1.69 -0.02 -12.76
N ARG A 82 1.87 -1.21 -13.36
CA ARG A 82 3.21 -1.79 -13.61
C ARG A 82 4.09 -0.87 -14.45
N ARG A 83 3.55 -0.28 -15.53
CA ARG A 83 4.28 0.71 -16.34
C ARG A 83 4.69 1.93 -15.53
N THR A 84 3.82 2.42 -14.65
CA THR A 84 4.12 3.56 -13.78
C THR A 84 5.24 3.23 -12.80
N VAL A 85 5.20 2.05 -12.17
CA VAL A 85 6.23 1.57 -11.24
C VAL A 85 7.56 1.38 -11.94
N GLU A 86 7.59 0.69 -13.09
CA GLU A 86 8.80 0.49 -13.89
C GLU A 86 9.43 1.82 -14.33
N ARG A 87 8.60 2.78 -14.76
CA ARG A 87 9.09 4.12 -15.13
C ARG A 87 9.73 4.83 -13.94
N ARG A 88 9.11 4.78 -12.76
CA ARG A 88 9.64 5.41 -11.54
C ARG A 88 10.96 4.77 -11.10
N ARG A 89 11.06 3.43 -11.13
CA ARG A 89 12.31 2.70 -10.86
C ARG A 89 13.44 3.08 -11.84
N ARG A 90 13.14 3.15 -13.14
CA ARG A 90 14.13 3.53 -14.16
C ARG A 90 14.63 4.98 -14.04
N SER A 91 13.83 5.86 -13.43
CA SER A 91 14.16 7.28 -13.29
C SER A 91 14.78 7.62 -11.93
N GLY A 92 15.04 6.63 -11.07
CA GLY A 92 15.68 6.83 -9.77
C GLY A 92 14.80 7.55 -8.74
N TRP A 93 13.48 7.60 -8.98
CA TRP A 93 12.50 8.20 -8.05
C TRP A 93 11.95 7.19 -7.03
N LEU A 94 12.34 5.92 -7.15
CA LEU A 94 12.10 4.79 -6.24
C LEU A 94 13.42 4.05 -6.08
#